data_AF-A0A924I480-F1
#
_entry.id   AF-A0A924I480-F1
#
_cell.length_a   1.000
_cell.length_b   1.000
_cell.length_c   1.000
_cell.angle_alpha   90.00
_cell.angle_beta   90.00
_cell.angle_gamma   90.00
#
_symmetry.space_group_name_H-M   'P 1'
#
loop_
_entity.id
_entity.type
_entity.pdbx_description
1 polymer ?
#
loop_
_entity_poly.entity_id
_entity_poly.type
_entity_poly.pdbx_seq_one_letter_code
_entity_poly.pdbx_strand_id
1 'polypeptide(L)'
;MKETHHPESPQPVSAKFSPKVSSYHVKSFGCQMNVYDSERMGDLLATQGHVAVDSAENADIVALNTCPTREKAAEKLYSDIGRRRKPRAVGGRRV
;
A
#
# COMPACT_ATOMS: atom_id res chain seq x y z
N MET A 1 -12.52 -8.06 38.74
CA MET A 1 -11.67 -9.05 38.05
C MET A 1 -12.50 -9.59 36.90
N LYS A 2 -12.42 -8.98 35.72
CA LYS A 2 -13.10 -9.49 34.51
C LYS A 2 -12.02 -9.71 33.47
N GLU A 3 -11.94 -10.95 33.04
CA GLU A 3 -10.86 -11.50 32.23
C GLU A 3 -10.81 -10.85 30.84
N THR A 4 -9.58 -10.56 30.45
CA THR A 4 -9.14 -10.11 29.13
C THR A 4 -9.46 -11.15 28.06
N HIS A 5 -10.21 -10.76 27.02
CA HIS A 5 -10.18 -11.44 25.72
C HIS A 5 -9.37 -10.54 24.78
N HIS A 6 -8.08 -10.85 24.64
CA HIS A 6 -7.27 -10.30 23.55
C HIS A 6 -7.75 -10.99 22.26
N PRO A 7 -8.21 -10.25 21.23
CA PRO A 7 -8.45 -10.86 19.93
C PRO A 7 -7.12 -11.37 19.39
N GLU A 8 -7.11 -12.64 18.98
CA GLU A 8 -5.98 -13.34 18.40
C GLU A 8 -5.34 -12.48 17.30
N SER A 9 -4.03 -12.29 17.38
CA SER A 9 -3.24 -11.53 16.41
C SER A 9 -3.45 -12.14 15.02
N PRO A 10 -3.75 -11.34 13.97
CA PRO A 10 -3.96 -11.89 12.64
C PRO A 10 -2.70 -12.63 12.18
N GLN A 11 -2.83 -13.94 12.01
CA GLN A 11 -1.75 -14.79 11.55
C GLN A 11 -1.38 -14.39 10.10
N PRO A 12 -0.08 -14.29 9.76
CA PRO A 12 0.32 -13.91 8.42
C PRO A 12 -0.12 -14.98 7.43
N VAL A 13 -0.96 -14.60 6.46
CA VAL A 13 -1.41 -15.51 5.39
C VAL A 13 -0.18 -15.88 4.57
N SER A 14 0.19 -17.16 4.59
CA SER A 14 1.37 -17.70 3.91
C SER A 14 1.11 -17.82 2.40
N ALA A 15 0.97 -16.68 1.72
CA ALA A 15 1.11 -16.63 0.28
C ALA A 15 2.61 -16.76 -0.04
N LYS A 16 2.98 -17.76 -0.85
CA LYS A 16 4.35 -17.93 -1.35
C LYS A 16 4.73 -16.72 -2.22
N PHE A 17 5.21 -15.66 -1.59
CA PHE A 17 5.75 -14.49 -2.27
C PHE A 17 7.25 -14.73 -2.48
N SER A 18 7.62 -15.28 -3.63
CA SER A 18 9.01 -15.16 -4.08
C SER A 18 9.24 -13.68 -4.36
N PRO A 19 10.13 -12.96 -3.63
CA PRO A 19 10.27 -11.53 -3.82
C PRO A 19 11.01 -11.31 -5.14
N LYS A 20 10.24 -11.21 -6.23
CA LYS A 20 10.74 -10.56 -7.43
C LYS A 20 10.91 -9.10 -7.05
N VAL A 21 12.11 -8.57 -7.19
CA VAL A 21 12.35 -7.12 -7.15
C VAL A 21 11.33 -6.47 -8.08
N SER A 22 10.50 -5.61 -7.49
CA SER A 22 9.31 -5.04 -8.13
C SER A 22 9.28 -3.54 -7.87
N SER A 23 8.73 -2.76 -8.80
CA SER A 23 8.58 -1.32 -8.61
C SER A 23 7.42 -1.02 -7.65
N TYR A 24 7.57 -0.01 -6.78
CA TYR A 24 6.54 0.38 -5.83
C TYR A 24 6.27 1.88 -5.83
N HIS A 25 5.03 2.24 -5.50
CA HIS A 25 4.61 3.62 -5.26
C HIS A 25 3.72 3.70 -4.03
N VAL A 26 4.06 4.58 -3.09
CA VAL A 26 3.25 4.85 -1.90
C VAL A 26 2.52 6.17 -2.07
N LYS A 27 1.20 6.15 -1.98
CA LYS A 27 0.35 7.35 -2.05
C LYS A 27 -0.34 7.58 -0.72
N SER A 28 -0.15 8.76 -0.16
CA SER A 28 -0.69 9.15 1.14
C SER A 28 -1.92 10.04 1.04
N PHE A 29 -2.89 9.78 1.92
CA PHE A 29 -4.09 10.60 2.12
C PHE A 29 -4.22 10.92 3.62
N GLY A 30 -4.33 12.20 3.98
CA GLY A 30 -4.51 12.60 5.37
C GLY A 30 -3.56 13.70 5.78
N CYS A 31 -2.73 13.43 6.79
CA CYS A 31 -1.85 14.42 7.42
C CYS A 31 -0.37 14.08 7.23
N GLN A 32 0.50 14.92 7.80
CA GLN A 32 1.96 14.75 7.77
C GLN A 32 2.42 13.42 8.39
N MET A 33 1.67 12.88 9.36
CA MET A 33 1.99 11.58 9.94
C MET A 33 1.92 10.46 8.90
N ASN A 34 0.89 10.45 8.03
CA ASN A 34 0.82 9.45 6.95
C ASN A 34 1.95 9.62 5.93
N VAL A 35 2.42 10.84 5.69
CA VAL A 35 3.58 11.09 4.82
C VAL A 35 4.83 10.44 5.44
N TYR A 36 5.10 10.72 6.71
CA TYR A 36 6.20 10.09 7.45
C TYR A 36 6.09 8.56 7.47
N ASP A 37 4.90 8.02 7.73
CA ASP A 37 4.66 6.58 7.68
C ASP A 37 4.93 6.01 6.28
N SER A 38 4.69 6.79 5.22
CA SER A 38 4.95 6.38 3.83
C SER A 38 6.43 6.34 3.49
N GLU A 39 7.21 7.28 4.01
CA GLU A 39 8.68 7.26 3.91
C GLU A 39 9.21 5.99 4.60
N ARG A 40 8.72 5.70 5.81
CA ARG A 40 9.08 4.48 6.56
C ARG A 40 8.68 3.18 5.82
N MET A 41 7.51 3.16 5.18
CA MET A 41 7.12 2.04 4.32
C MET A 41 8.05 1.90 3.11
N GLY A 42 8.48 3.02 2.53
CA GLY A 42 9.46 3.06 1.44
C GLY A 42 10.81 2.47 1.86
N ASP A 43 11.32 2.86 3.02
CA ASP A 43 12.57 2.33 3.57
C ASP A 43 12.51 0.80 3.71
N LEU A 44 11.43 0.28 4.29
CA LEU A 44 11.23 -1.16 4.45
C LEU A 44 11.20 -1.89 3.10
N LEU A 45 10.46 -1.37 2.12
CA LEU A 45 10.42 -1.93 0.76
C LEU A 45 11.79 -1.86 0.08
N ALA A 46 12.54 -0.78 0.28
CA ALA A 46 13.90 -0.64 -0.23
C ALA A 46 14.86 -1.66 0.39
N THR A 47 14.75 -1.94 1.70
CA THR A 47 15.56 -3.00 2.36
C THR A 47 15.28 -4.40 1.80
N GLN A 48 14.11 -4.60 1.19
CA GLN A 48 13.71 -5.85 0.53
C GLN A 48 14.09 -5.86 -0.96
N GLY A 49 14.78 -4.83 -1.45
CA GLY A 49 15.26 -4.70 -2.82
C GLY A 49 14.23 -4.14 -3.81
N HIS A 50 13.06 -3.67 -3.35
CA HIS A 50 12.09 -3.02 -4.23
C HIS A 50 12.55 -1.60 -4.63
N VAL A 51 12.08 -1.14 -5.79
CA VAL A 51 12.50 0.16 -6.36
C VAL A 51 11.33 1.14 -6.37
N ALA A 52 11.52 2.32 -5.80
CA ALA A 52 10.50 3.37 -5.81
C ALA A 52 10.29 3.92 -7.24
N VAL A 53 9.05 4.25 -7.58
CA VAL A 53 8.68 4.98 -8.80
C VAL A 53 7.80 6.18 -8.48
N ASP A 54 7.90 7.21 -9.31
CA ASP A 54 7.22 8.49 -9.09
C ASP A 54 5.70 8.42 -9.26
N SER A 55 5.21 7.38 -9.92
CA SER A 55 3.81 7.27 -10.27
C SER A 55 3.30 5.85 -10.14
N ALA A 56 2.05 5.75 -9.73
CA ALA A 56 1.38 4.48 -9.52
C ALA A 56 1.07 3.73 -10.82
N GLU A 57 1.22 4.39 -11.97
CA GLU A 57 1.11 3.81 -13.30
C GLU A 57 2.29 2.90 -13.64
N ASN A 58 3.46 3.19 -13.08
CA ASN A 58 4.72 2.50 -13.33
C ASN A 58 5.07 1.47 -12.24
N ALA A 59 4.18 1.31 -11.25
CA ALA A 59 4.40 0.47 -10.09
C ALA A 59 3.76 -0.91 -10.26
N ASP A 60 4.53 -1.96 -9.95
CA ASP A 60 3.99 -3.30 -9.72
C ASP A 60 3.20 -3.35 -8.39
N ILE A 61 3.61 -2.55 -7.39
CA ILE A 61 2.98 -2.45 -6.06
C ILE A 61 2.53 -1.01 -5.80
N VAL A 62 1.24 -0.81 -5.52
CA VAL A 62 0.71 0.50 -5.10
C VAL A 62 0.19 0.40 -3.67
N ALA A 63 0.85 1.09 -2.74
CA ALA A 63 0.40 1.20 -1.35
C ALA A 63 -0.39 2.50 -1.17
N LEU A 64 -1.63 2.40 -0.69
CA LEU A 64 -2.48 3.56 -0.38
C LEU A 64 -2.55 3.72 1.14
N ASN A 65 -1.88 4.74 1.67
CA ASN A 65 -1.86 5.05 3.09
C ASN A 65 -2.93 6.10 3.42
N THR A 66 -3.74 5.89 4.45
CA THR A 66 -4.83 6.82 4.79
C THR A 66 -4.93 7.07 6.29
N CYS A 67 -5.46 8.24 6.66
CA CYS A 67 -5.84 8.57 8.04
C CYS A 67 -7.30 8.17 8.29
N PRO A 68 -7.60 7.20 9.18
CA PRO A 68 -8.97 6.72 9.40
C PRO A 68 -9.87 7.76 10.09
N THR A 69 -9.29 8.74 10.79
CA THR A 69 -10.04 9.76 11.52
C THR A 69 -10.38 11.00 10.68
N ARG A 70 -9.94 11.04 9.42
CA ARG A 70 -10.17 12.18 8.52
C ARG A 70 -11.10 11.75 7.39
N GLU A 71 -12.36 12.16 7.47
CA GLU A 71 -13.41 11.82 6.49
C GLU A 71 -13.00 12.14 5.04
N LYS A 72 -12.47 13.35 4.80
CA LYS A 72 -11.96 13.75 3.47
C LYS A 72 -10.80 12.87 2.94
N ALA A 73 -10.03 12.23 3.83
CA ALA A 73 -8.98 11.31 3.41
C ALA A 73 -9.58 10.01 2.88
N ALA A 74 -10.62 9.49 3.53
CA ALA A 74 -11.38 8.33 3.09
C ALA A 74 -12.05 8.59 1.72
N GLU A 75 -12.73 9.73 1.54
CA GLU A 75 -13.35 10.10 0.25
C GLU A 75 -12.33 10.11 -0.91
N LYS A 76 -11.15 10.70 -0.67
CA LYS A 76 -10.06 10.73 -1.66
C LYS A 76 -9.51 9.34 -1.97
N LEU A 77 -9.35 8.51 -0.94
CA LEU A 77 -8.91 7.12 -1.10
C LEU A 77 -9.90 6.34 -1.98
N TYR A 78 -11.19 6.38 -1.66
CA TYR A 78 -12.22 5.68 -2.44
C TYR A 78 -12.31 6.20 -3.87
N SER A 79 -12.17 7.51 -4.07
CA SER A 79 -12.09 8.11 -5.41
C SER A 79 -10.89 7.58 -6.20
N ASP A 80 -9.74 7.42 -5.56
CA ASP A 80 -8.54 6.87 -6.20
C ASP A 80 -8.70 5.40 -6.58
N ILE A 81 -9.25 4.59 -5.67
CA ILE A 81 -9.58 3.17 -5.91
C ILE A 81 -10.57 3.03 -7.08
N GLY A 82 -11.63 3.85 -7.10
CA GLY A 82 -12.62 3.84 -8.17
C GLY A 82 -12.02 4.12 -9.54
N ARG A 83 -11.08 5.08 -9.65
CA ARG A 83 -10.34 5.36 -10.89
C ARG A 83 -9.48 4.19 -11.35
N ARG A 84 -8.91 3.42 -10.42
CA ARG A 84 -8.00 2.30 -10.69
C ARG A 84 -8.70 0.96 -10.97
N ARG A 85 -9.95 0.80 -10.54
CA ARG A 85 -10.76 -0.41 -10.79
C ARG A 85 -11.19 -0.59 -12.25
N LYS A 86 -11.05 0.42 -13.10
CA LYS A 86 -11.16 0.22 -14.55
C LYS A 86 -10.09 -0.80 -14.96
N PRO A 87 -10.44 -1.92 -15.60
CA PRO A 87 -9.45 -2.91 -16.01
C PRO A 87 -8.40 -2.20 -16.86
N ARG A 88 -7.16 -2.13 -16.37
CA ARG A 88 -6.04 -1.79 -17.24
C ARG A 88 -6.01 -2.90 -18.29
N ALA A 89 -6.04 -2.53 -19.57
CA ALA A 89 -5.56 -3.44 -20.60
C ALA A 89 -4.17 -3.87 -20.14
N VAL A 90 -4.02 -5.16 -19.83
CA VAL A 90 -2.75 -5.73 -19.37
C VAL A 90 -1.78 -5.63 -20.54
N GLY A 91 -1.09 -4.49 -20.62
CA GLY A 91 0.02 -4.26 -21.52
C GLY A 91 1.17 -5.15 -21.07
N GLY A 92 1.45 -6.18 -21.87
CA GLY A 92 2.34 -7.27 -21.53
C GLY A 92 3.76 -6.85 -21.18
N ARG A 93 4.34 -7.60 -20.24
CA ARG A 93 5.80 -7.74 -20.12
C ARG A 93 6.25 -8.68 -21.24
N ARG A 94 6.59 -8.13 -22.40
CA ARG A 94 7.39 -8.84 -23.41
C ARG A 94 8.75 -9.14 -22.78
N VAL A 95 9.03 -10.43 -22.59
CA VAL A 95 10.38 -10.98 -22.64
C VAL A 95 10.54 -11.66 -23.98
#